data_AF-A0AAW0FLD8-F1
#
_entry.id   AF-A0AAW0FLD8-F1
#
_cell.length_a   1.000
_cell.length_b   1.000
_cell.length_c   1.000
_cell.angle_alpha   90.00
_cell.angle_beta   90.00
_cell.angle_gamma   90.00
#
_symmetry.space_group_name_H-M   'P 1'
#
loop_
_entity.id
_entity.type
_entity.pdbx_description
1 polymer ?
#
loop_
_entity_poly.entity_id
_entity_poly.type
_entity_poly.pdbx_seq_one_letter_code
_entity_poly.pdbx_strand_id
1 'polypeptide(L)'
;MEENLISDEMKNVFLDEPTENLTSSTTDRMGKRKSSDKGGNKSKKFKAGGFLDPNTSGIYATCVRGKEQQCRKELMNIFSDKIEQLYDLDQYKDEQSDGEEKELSIEDQIKKELNDMKQTNESNKEFLKPIEMGCECVVFIKTRKPVQPEELVEKICEDCVESKEKTSRYTLKLTPITYSVSPTIEEVKKLAAKVLAPHFINLKDKSRSSLQFR
;
A
#
# COMPACT_ATOMS: atom_id res chain seq x y z
N MET A 1 -49.20 -31.53 -17.23
CA MET A 1 -49.58 -31.77 -15.83
C MET A 1 -48.27 -31.74 -15.07
N GLU A 2 -47.80 -30.65 -14.48
CA GLU A 2 -48.35 -29.37 -13.97
C GLU A 2 -47.43 -28.24 -14.51
N GLU A 3 -47.94 -27.18 -15.16
CA GLU A 3 -48.24 -25.82 -14.61
C GLU A 3 -47.11 -25.19 -13.77
N ASN A 4 -46.79 -23.90 -13.79
CA ASN A 4 -46.87 -22.72 -14.68
C ASN A 4 -46.34 -21.54 -13.81
N LEU A 5 -46.07 -20.37 -14.42
CA LEU A 5 -45.76 -19.06 -13.80
C LEU A 5 -44.30 -18.89 -13.33
N ILE A 6 -43.56 -17.83 -13.68
CA ILE A 6 -43.91 -16.41 -13.61
C ILE A 6 -43.16 -15.63 -14.72
N SER A 7 -43.96 -14.90 -15.51
CA SER A 7 -43.79 -13.59 -16.20
C SER A 7 -42.39 -12.93 -16.27
N ASP A 8 -41.94 -12.48 -17.45
CA ASP A 8 -42.34 -11.23 -18.15
C ASP A 8 -41.96 -9.95 -17.40
N GLU A 9 -40.78 -9.41 -17.73
CA GLU A 9 -40.32 -8.01 -17.68
C GLU A 9 -38.81 -8.08 -18.02
N MET A 10 -38.21 -7.47 -19.04
CA MET A 10 -38.49 -6.24 -19.77
C MET A 10 -37.93 -6.38 -21.20
N LYS A 11 -38.80 -6.23 -22.20
CA LYS A 11 -38.41 -5.91 -23.57
C LYS A 11 -38.25 -4.40 -23.69
N ASN A 12 -37.15 -4.00 -24.33
CA ASN A 12 -37.03 -2.88 -25.27
C ASN A 12 -37.70 -1.55 -24.93
N VAL A 13 -36.87 -0.54 -24.67
CA VAL A 13 -37.05 0.83 -25.19
C VAL A 13 -35.70 1.23 -25.79
N PHE A 14 -35.50 1.05 -27.11
CA PHE A 14 -35.65 2.07 -28.17
C PHE A 14 -34.66 3.22 -27.96
N LEU A 15 -33.49 3.22 -28.63
CA LEU A 15 -33.23 3.89 -29.91
C LEU A 15 -33.81 5.32 -29.95
N ASP A 16 -32.93 6.32 -29.96
CA ASP A 16 -32.82 7.29 -31.06
C ASP A 16 -31.72 8.31 -30.78
N GLU A 17 -30.74 8.39 -31.68
CA GLU A 17 -30.02 9.64 -31.96
C GLU A 17 -30.97 10.60 -32.70
N PRO A 18 -30.76 11.91 -32.60
CA PRO A 18 -30.44 12.59 -33.85
C PRO A 18 -29.39 13.71 -33.74
N THR A 19 -28.75 13.93 -34.87
CA THR A 19 -27.73 14.92 -35.20
C THR A 19 -28.30 16.29 -35.59
N GLU A 20 -27.51 17.33 -35.27
CA GLU A 20 -27.28 18.62 -35.99
C GLU A 20 -28.18 19.88 -35.82
N ASN A 21 -27.56 20.89 -35.18
CA ASN A 21 -27.20 22.25 -35.65
C ASN A 21 -28.18 23.46 -35.76
N LEU A 22 -27.67 24.57 -35.19
CA LEU A 22 -27.57 25.98 -35.69
C LEU A 22 -28.39 27.12 -35.03
N THR A 23 -27.63 28.01 -34.34
CA THR A 23 -27.76 29.50 -34.17
C THR A 23 -28.96 30.06 -33.38
N SER A 24 -28.95 31.20 -32.64
CA SER A 24 -28.08 32.39 -32.59
C SER A 24 -28.24 33.18 -31.26
N SER A 25 -27.16 33.87 -30.85
CA SER A 25 -27.07 35.21 -30.22
C SER A 25 -27.83 35.56 -28.91
N THR A 26 -27.08 35.90 -27.85
CA THR A 26 -26.92 37.31 -27.37
C THR A 26 -25.88 37.44 -26.21
N THR A 27 -24.96 38.39 -26.39
CA THR A 27 -24.21 39.29 -25.45
C THR A 27 -24.37 39.05 -23.93
N ASP A 28 -23.40 39.20 -23.03
CA ASP A 28 -22.24 40.11 -23.01
C ASP A 28 -21.38 39.86 -21.73
N ARG A 29 -20.09 40.25 -21.78
CA ARG A 29 -19.21 40.71 -20.66
C ARG A 29 -18.38 39.71 -19.82
N MET A 30 -17.10 39.67 -20.22
CA MET A 30 -15.92 40.13 -19.46
C MET A 30 -15.37 39.26 -18.32
N GLY A 31 -14.27 38.54 -18.62
CA GLY A 31 -13.41 37.89 -17.62
C GLY A 31 -12.31 37.00 -18.22
N LYS A 32 -11.71 37.38 -19.36
CA LYS A 32 -10.66 36.58 -20.03
C LYS A 32 -9.33 36.68 -19.25
N ARG A 33 -9.14 35.82 -18.23
CA ARG A 33 -7.80 35.51 -17.73
C ARG A 33 -7.09 34.71 -18.82
N LYS A 34 -6.16 35.35 -19.54
CA LYS A 34 -5.19 34.66 -20.40
C LYS A 34 -4.34 33.76 -19.49
N SER A 35 -4.71 32.49 -19.36
CA SER A 35 -3.77 31.47 -18.91
C SER A 35 -2.74 31.36 -20.02
N SER A 36 -1.55 31.89 -19.79
CA SER A 36 -0.42 31.67 -20.68
C SER A 36 -0.15 30.17 -20.70
N ASP A 37 -0.54 29.54 -21.79
CA ASP A 37 -0.20 28.17 -22.15
C ASP A 37 1.31 28.10 -22.38
N LYS A 38 2.06 27.99 -21.28
CA LYS A 38 3.40 27.42 -21.29
C LYS A 38 3.23 25.91 -21.09
N GLY A 39 2.68 25.26 -22.12
CA GLY A 39 2.79 23.84 -22.38
C GLY A 39 4.25 23.44 -22.57
N GLY A 40 5.03 23.54 -21.48
CA GLY A 40 6.30 22.86 -21.37
C GLY A 40 5.99 21.38 -21.21
N ASN A 41 6.08 20.63 -22.31
CA ASN A 41 6.15 19.18 -22.28
C ASN A 41 7.42 18.81 -21.49
N LYS A 42 7.32 18.82 -20.15
CA LYS A 42 8.31 18.22 -19.28
C LYS A 42 8.21 16.74 -19.60
N SER A 43 9.06 16.29 -20.52
CA SER A 43 9.35 14.88 -20.68
C SER A 43 9.57 14.36 -19.27
N LYS A 44 8.63 13.53 -18.79
CA LYS A 44 8.79 12.84 -17.52
C LYS A 44 10.07 12.04 -17.71
N LYS A 45 11.19 12.56 -17.20
CA LYS A 45 12.43 11.81 -17.14
C LYS A 45 12.05 10.56 -16.36
N PHE A 46 11.97 9.44 -17.06
CA PHE A 46 11.89 8.14 -16.43
C PHE A 46 13.16 8.04 -15.59
N LYS A 47 13.05 8.35 -14.29
CA LYS A 47 14.08 7.95 -13.35
C LYS A 47 14.10 6.43 -13.45
N ALA A 48 15.26 5.87 -13.75
CA ALA A 48 15.54 4.47 -13.52
C ALA A 48 15.52 4.24 -11.98
N GLY A 49 14.33 4.31 -11.38
CA GLY A 49 14.04 3.74 -10.08
C GLY A 49 13.56 2.32 -10.33
N GLY A 50 14.01 1.36 -9.54
CA GLY A 50 13.66 -0.04 -9.76
C GLY A 50 14.61 -1.05 -9.13
N PHE A 51 15.77 -0.58 -8.67
CA PHE A 51 16.66 -1.43 -7.90
C PHE A 51 16.23 -1.43 -6.43
N LEU A 52 15.87 -2.61 -5.95
CA LEU A 52 15.70 -2.87 -4.54
C LEU A 52 17.07 -3.22 -3.96
N ASP A 53 17.47 -2.55 -2.88
CA ASP A 53 18.72 -2.90 -2.21
C ASP A 53 18.64 -4.34 -1.68
N PRO A 54 19.71 -5.14 -1.83
CA PRO A 54 19.76 -6.47 -1.22
C PRO A 54 19.62 -6.36 0.30
N ASN A 55 19.05 -7.38 0.94
CA ASN A 55 18.75 -7.38 2.39
C ASN A 55 17.69 -6.35 2.80
N THR A 56 16.77 -6.01 1.89
CA THR A 56 15.58 -5.24 2.21
C THR A 56 14.42 -6.14 2.65
N SER A 57 13.70 -5.69 3.68
CA SER A 57 12.41 -6.25 4.12
C SER A 57 11.29 -5.27 3.73
N GLY A 58 10.10 -5.78 3.43
CA GLY A 58 8.98 -4.94 3.05
C GLY A 58 7.82 -5.72 2.44
N ILE A 59 6.93 -5.00 1.77
CA ILE A 59 5.71 -5.55 1.19
C ILE A 59 5.63 -5.13 -0.27
N TYR A 60 5.49 -6.12 -1.16
CA TYR A 60 5.05 -5.89 -2.53
C TYR A 60 3.53 -5.76 -2.56
N ALA A 61 3.03 -4.77 -3.29
CA ALA A 61 1.62 -4.69 -3.61
C ALA A 61 1.42 -4.56 -5.11
N THR A 62 0.56 -5.41 -5.64
CA THR A 62 0.06 -5.28 -7.01
C THR A 62 -1.15 -4.36 -7.02
N CYS A 63 -1.30 -3.55 -8.06
CA CYS A 63 -2.33 -2.53 -8.15
C CYS A 63 -2.85 -2.31 -9.56
N VAL A 64 -3.98 -1.61 -9.67
CA VAL A 64 -4.57 -1.24 -10.96
C VAL A 64 -3.60 -0.37 -11.76
N ARG A 65 -3.44 -0.67 -13.04
CA ARG A 65 -2.54 0.06 -13.97
C ARG A 65 -2.79 1.56 -13.94
N GLY A 66 -1.73 2.35 -13.77
CA GLY A 66 -1.80 3.81 -13.75
C GLY A 66 -2.35 4.40 -12.45
N LYS A 67 -2.56 3.57 -11.41
CA LYS A 67 -3.01 3.97 -10.07
C LYS A 67 -1.97 3.67 -8.99
N GLU A 68 -0.71 3.48 -9.36
CA GLU A 68 0.39 3.12 -8.47
C GLU A 68 0.57 4.17 -7.36
N GLN A 69 0.48 5.46 -7.71
CA GLN A 69 0.63 6.56 -6.75
C GLN A 69 -0.55 6.66 -5.78
N GLN A 70 -1.78 6.38 -6.23
CA GLN A 70 -2.95 6.31 -5.34
C GLN A 70 -2.89 5.08 -4.43
N CYS A 71 -2.57 3.92 -5.00
CA CYS A 71 -2.35 2.68 -4.26
C CYS A 71 -1.31 2.86 -3.16
N ARG A 72 -0.14 3.43 -3.49
CA ARG A 72 0.91 3.76 -2.53
C ARG A 72 0.38 4.60 -1.37
N LYS A 73 -0.39 5.66 -1.65
CA LYS A 73 -0.93 6.53 -0.59
C LYS A 73 -1.93 5.81 0.30
N GLU A 74 -2.84 5.03 -0.29
CA GLU A 74 -3.78 4.21 0.48
C GLU A 74 -3.04 3.22 1.38
N LEU A 75 -2.06 2.50 0.84
CA LEU A 75 -1.28 1.53 1.61
C LEU A 75 -0.46 2.17 2.72
N MET A 76 0.14 3.35 2.49
CA MET A 76 0.86 4.05 3.54
C MET A 76 -0.04 4.41 4.71
N ASN A 77 -1.29 4.83 4.46
CA ASN A 77 -2.24 5.13 5.52
C ASN A 77 -2.65 3.85 6.25
N ILE A 78 -3.10 2.81 5.52
CA ILE A 78 -3.52 1.53 6.10
C ILE A 78 -2.41 0.91 6.94
N PHE A 79 -1.18 0.92 6.44
CA PHE A 79 -0.04 0.33 7.17
C PHE A 79 0.34 1.16 8.39
N SER A 80 0.27 2.50 8.32
CA SER A 80 0.56 3.35 9.48
C SER A 80 -0.44 3.10 10.60
N ASP A 81 -1.74 3.09 10.29
CA ASP A 81 -2.81 2.84 11.26
C ASP A 81 -2.65 1.47 11.93
N LYS A 82 -2.21 0.45 11.18
CA LYS A 82 -2.00 -0.91 11.70
C LYS A 82 -0.73 -1.05 12.49
N ILE A 83 0.33 -0.33 12.14
CA ILE A 83 1.56 -0.31 12.92
C ILE A 83 1.31 0.32 14.29
N GLU A 84 0.57 1.43 14.37
CA GLU A 84 0.21 2.06 15.64
C GLU A 84 -0.61 1.13 16.55
N GLN A 85 -1.39 0.21 15.98
CA GLN A 85 -2.17 -0.78 16.74
C GLN A 85 -1.34 -1.98 17.20
N LEU A 86 -0.34 -2.39 16.41
CA LEU A 86 0.43 -3.61 16.64
C LEU A 86 1.73 -3.38 17.41
N TYR A 87 2.37 -2.23 17.20
CA TYR A 87 3.67 -1.91 17.74
C TYR A 87 3.58 -0.68 18.63
N ASP A 88 4.01 -0.82 19.88
CA ASP A 88 4.18 0.30 20.78
C ASP A 88 5.46 1.05 20.40
N LEU A 89 5.33 1.99 19.47
CA LEU A 89 6.45 2.70 18.87
C LEU A 89 7.16 3.66 19.83
N ASP A 90 6.54 4.00 20.96
CA ASP A 90 7.11 4.94 21.93
C ASP A 90 8.25 4.30 22.73
N GLN A 91 8.18 3.00 23.02
CA GLN A 91 9.28 2.26 23.66
C GLN A 91 10.53 2.14 22.77
N TYR A 92 10.38 2.17 21.45
CA TYR A 92 11.50 2.08 20.50
C TYR A 92 12.20 3.43 20.24
N LYS A 93 11.57 4.55 20.62
CA LYS A 93 12.14 5.90 20.49
C LYS A 93 13.07 6.23 21.65
N ASP A 94 12.77 5.75 22.86
CA ASP A 94 13.57 6.02 24.06
C ASP A 94 14.98 5.40 24.00
N GLU A 95 15.18 4.33 23.22
CA GLU A 95 16.54 3.78 22.98
C GLU A 95 17.39 4.65 22.03
N GLN A 96 16.81 5.65 21.35
CA GLN A 96 17.51 6.53 20.42
C GLN A 96 17.54 8.02 20.81
N SER A 97 16.80 8.44 21.83
CA SER A 97 16.69 9.84 22.22
C SER A 97 17.05 10.05 23.69
N ASP A 98 18.36 10.08 23.98
CA ASP A 98 18.86 10.59 25.26
C ASP A 98 18.83 12.14 25.22
N GLY A 99 17.96 12.78 26.00
CA GLY A 99 17.82 14.25 25.94
C GLY A 99 16.79 14.88 26.87
N GLU A 100 17.15 15.00 28.15
CA GLU A 100 16.76 16.02 29.15
C GLU A 100 15.32 16.59 29.14
N GLU A 101 14.50 16.14 30.10
CA GLU A 101 13.33 16.89 30.56
C GLU A 101 13.78 18.19 31.25
N LYS A 102 13.43 19.34 30.65
CA LYS A 102 13.40 20.64 31.34
C LYS A 102 11.95 21.06 31.53
N GLU A 103 11.67 21.67 32.67
CA GLU A 103 10.37 22.25 33.02
C GLU A 103 10.01 23.36 32.01
N LEU A 104 9.01 23.11 31.17
CA LEU A 104 8.58 24.02 30.09
C LEU A 104 7.38 24.87 30.54
N SER A 105 7.39 26.15 30.14
CA SER A 105 6.26 27.10 30.29
C SER A 105 5.01 26.61 29.53
N ILE A 106 3.81 27.09 29.87
CA ILE A 106 2.53 26.68 29.24
C ILE A 106 2.57 26.83 27.71
N GLU A 107 3.21 27.88 27.20
CA GLU A 107 3.37 28.10 25.75
C GLU A 107 4.29 27.07 25.10
N ASP A 108 5.28 26.57 25.85
CA ASP A 108 6.20 25.55 25.40
C ASP A 108 5.62 24.14 25.58
N GLN A 109 4.70 23.93 26.54
CA GLN A 109 3.88 22.71 26.63
C GLN A 109 2.95 22.58 25.42
N ILE A 110 2.28 23.66 25.00
CA ILE A 110 1.43 23.65 23.79
C ILE A 110 2.28 23.38 22.53
N LYS A 111 3.48 23.97 22.43
CA LYS A 111 4.40 23.67 21.32
C LYS A 111 4.89 22.23 21.37
N LYS A 112 5.14 21.68 22.57
CA LYS A 112 5.52 20.28 22.76
C LYS A 112 4.39 19.36 22.30
N GLU A 113 3.15 19.56 22.75
CA GLU A 113 1.99 18.79 22.29
C GLU A 113 1.80 18.85 20.76
N LEU A 114 1.91 20.04 20.17
CA LEU A 114 1.82 20.20 18.71
C LEU A 114 2.99 19.54 17.96
N ASN A 115 4.16 19.48 18.57
CA ASN A 115 5.32 18.80 18.00
C ASN A 115 5.20 17.28 18.17
N ASP A 116 4.73 16.79 19.31
CA ASP A 116 4.51 15.37 19.59
C ASP A 116 3.48 14.80 18.59
N MET A 117 2.40 15.54 18.32
CA MET A 117 1.42 15.17 17.26
C MET A 117 2.01 15.14 15.85
N LYS A 118 3.00 15.99 15.55
CA LYS A 118 3.69 15.98 14.25
C LYS A 118 4.72 14.85 14.19
N GLN A 119 5.40 14.59 15.29
CA GLN A 119 6.43 13.57 15.40
C GLN A 119 5.87 12.16 15.32
N THR A 120 4.67 11.87 15.85
CA THR A 120 4.00 10.58 15.64
C THR A 120 3.78 10.30 14.15
N ASN A 121 3.24 11.26 13.41
CA ASN A 121 3.05 11.20 11.96
C ASN A 121 4.36 11.11 11.15
N GLU A 122 5.47 11.61 11.68
CA GLU A 122 6.80 11.50 11.05
C GLU A 122 7.50 10.17 11.39
N SER A 123 7.31 9.65 12.61
CA SER A 123 7.90 8.40 13.07
C SER A 123 7.39 7.19 12.27
N ASN A 124 6.12 7.15 11.88
CA ASN A 124 5.60 6.11 10.99
C ASN A 124 6.28 6.13 9.60
N LYS A 125 6.71 7.30 9.12
CA LYS A 125 7.47 7.44 7.86
C LYS A 125 8.91 6.95 8.00
N GLU A 126 9.43 6.84 9.22
CA GLU A 126 10.74 6.24 9.45
C GLU A 126 10.69 4.72 9.28
N PHE A 127 9.63 4.08 9.76
CA PHE A 127 9.42 2.63 9.66
C PHE A 127 8.95 2.17 8.29
N LEU A 128 8.18 3.00 7.57
CA LEU A 128 7.67 2.71 6.23
C LEU A 128 8.26 3.64 5.18
N LYS A 129 9.00 3.04 4.23
CA LYS A 129 9.61 3.78 3.11
C LYS A 129 9.10 3.24 1.77
N PRO A 130 8.21 3.97 1.08
CA PRO A 130 7.78 3.57 -0.26
C PRO A 130 8.91 3.73 -1.28
N ILE A 131 9.13 2.69 -2.10
CA ILE A 131 10.14 2.63 -3.16
C ILE A 131 9.43 2.52 -4.52
N GLU A 132 9.83 3.37 -5.46
CA GLU A 132 9.33 3.31 -6.83
C GLU A 132 10.11 2.25 -7.61
N MET A 133 9.43 1.17 -8.00
CA MET A 133 10.05 -0.01 -8.64
C MET A 133 10.28 0.17 -10.15
N GLY A 134 9.82 1.27 -10.76
CA GLY A 134 9.97 1.51 -12.20
C GLY A 134 9.19 0.55 -13.11
N CYS A 135 8.35 -0.32 -12.54
CA CYS A 135 7.45 -1.20 -13.25
C CYS A 135 5.99 -0.78 -13.03
N GLU A 136 5.15 -1.00 -14.04
CA GLU A 136 3.71 -0.72 -13.94
C GLU A 136 3.02 -1.72 -13.01
N CYS A 137 1.92 -1.29 -12.39
CA CYS A 137 1.06 -2.13 -11.55
C CYS A 137 1.71 -2.70 -10.28
N VAL A 138 2.93 -2.30 -9.92
CA VAL A 138 3.63 -2.83 -8.74
C VAL A 138 4.22 -1.69 -7.92
N VAL A 139 3.98 -1.74 -6.61
CA VAL A 139 4.60 -0.85 -5.63
C VAL A 139 5.30 -1.68 -4.56
N PHE A 140 6.37 -1.12 -3.99
CA PHE A 140 7.08 -1.74 -2.89
C PHE A 140 7.15 -0.76 -1.72
N ILE A 141 6.84 -1.23 -0.51
CA ILE A 141 6.96 -0.44 0.71
C ILE A 141 7.97 -1.16 1.61
N LYS A 142 9.13 -0.55 1.80
CA LYS A 142 10.20 -1.03 2.67
C LYS A 142 9.78 -0.85 4.11
N THR A 143 9.89 -1.91 4.89
CA THR A 143 9.69 -1.89 6.34
C THR A 143 11.05 -1.85 7.05
N ARG A 144 11.09 -1.25 8.23
CA ARG A 144 12.22 -1.33 9.15
C ARG A 144 11.78 -1.97 10.46
N LYS A 145 12.72 -2.58 11.17
CA LYS A 145 12.50 -3.06 12.54
C LYS A 145 11.99 -1.88 13.40
N PRO A 146 11.02 -2.12 14.31
CA PRO A 146 10.51 -3.42 14.77
C PRO A 146 9.49 -4.10 13.85
N VAL A 147 8.95 -3.40 12.84
CA VAL A 147 7.83 -3.86 12.01
C VAL A 147 8.19 -5.11 11.20
N GLN A 148 7.43 -6.20 11.41
CA GLN A 148 7.50 -7.41 10.60
C GLN A 148 6.46 -7.35 9.47
N PRO A 149 6.85 -7.57 8.20
CA PRO A 149 5.92 -7.47 7.08
C PRO A 149 4.88 -8.60 7.06
N GLU A 150 5.22 -9.79 7.57
CA GLU A 150 4.31 -10.94 7.64
C GLU A 150 3.13 -10.66 8.59
N GLU A 151 3.42 -10.29 9.83
CA GLU A 151 2.42 -9.95 10.86
C GLU A 151 1.51 -8.80 10.42
N LEU A 152 2.11 -7.76 9.82
CA LEU A 152 1.34 -6.60 9.34
C LEU A 152 0.33 -6.99 8.25
N VAL A 153 0.74 -7.82 7.28
CA VAL A 153 -0.16 -8.27 6.21
C VAL A 153 -1.21 -9.24 6.74
N GLU A 154 -0.83 -10.15 7.63
CA GLU A 154 -1.74 -11.10 8.27
C GLU A 154 -2.87 -10.36 8.99
N LYS A 155 -2.54 -9.39 9.86
CA LYS A 155 -3.54 -8.60 10.58
C LYS A 155 -4.47 -7.84 9.65
N ILE A 156 -3.93 -7.22 8.59
CA ILE A 156 -4.75 -6.51 7.60
C ILE A 156 -5.74 -7.48 6.94
N CYS A 157 -5.29 -8.68 6.59
CA CYS A 157 -6.16 -9.69 6.00
C CYS A 157 -7.24 -10.18 6.98
N GLU A 158 -6.90 -10.42 8.24
CA GLU A 158 -7.86 -10.77 9.29
C GLU A 158 -8.94 -9.69 9.45
N ASP A 159 -8.53 -8.43 9.55
CA ASP A 159 -9.47 -7.32 9.75
C ASP A 159 -10.38 -7.10 8.53
N CYS A 160 -9.89 -7.38 7.32
CA CYS A 160 -10.71 -7.37 6.11
C CYS A 160 -11.77 -8.49 6.13
N VAL A 161 -11.43 -9.66 6.66
CA VAL A 161 -12.36 -10.78 6.80
C VAL A 161 -13.41 -10.49 7.87
N GLU A 162 -13.01 -9.90 8.99
CA GLU A 162 -13.89 -9.54 10.09
C GLU A 162 -14.86 -8.40 9.72
N SER A 163 -14.34 -7.31 9.16
CA SER A 163 -15.16 -6.15 8.72
C SER A 163 -16.03 -6.44 7.50
N LYS A 164 -15.64 -7.43 6.66
CA LYS A 164 -16.24 -7.72 5.34
C LYS A 164 -16.18 -6.54 4.36
N GLU A 165 -15.33 -5.56 4.64
CA GLU A 165 -15.14 -4.38 3.80
C GLU A 165 -13.73 -4.37 3.18
N LYS A 166 -13.64 -3.84 1.96
CA LYS A 166 -12.35 -3.68 1.28
C LYS A 166 -11.68 -2.40 1.75
N THR A 167 -10.55 -2.55 2.43
CA THR A 167 -9.76 -1.42 2.96
C THR A 167 -9.07 -0.58 1.88
N SER A 168 -8.72 -1.17 0.72
CA SER A 168 -8.11 -0.45 -0.41
C SER A 168 -8.93 -0.58 -1.69
N ARG A 169 -8.95 0.50 -2.49
CA ARG A 169 -9.62 0.57 -3.79
C ARG A 169 -8.75 0.07 -4.94
N TYR A 170 -7.44 0.33 -4.86
CA TYR A 170 -6.51 0.08 -5.98
C TYR A 170 -5.58 -1.09 -5.76
N THR A 171 -5.46 -1.60 -4.53
CA THR A 171 -4.63 -2.77 -4.21
C THR A 171 -5.33 -4.07 -4.60
N LEU A 172 -4.61 -4.95 -5.27
CA LEU A 172 -5.11 -6.25 -5.71
C LEU A 172 -4.57 -7.41 -4.86
N LYS A 173 -3.28 -7.37 -4.53
CA LYS A 173 -2.60 -8.42 -3.75
C LYS A 173 -1.44 -7.81 -2.97
N LEU A 174 -1.34 -8.16 -1.69
CA LEU A 174 -0.17 -7.92 -0.85
C LEU A 174 0.73 -9.17 -0.81
N THR A 175 2.03 -8.98 -0.82
CA THR A 175 3.02 -10.05 -0.73
C THR A 175 4.14 -9.61 0.21
N PRO A 176 4.14 -10.09 1.46
CA PRO A 176 5.18 -9.75 2.42
C PRO A 176 6.52 -10.40 2.03
N ILE A 177 7.61 -9.66 2.23
CA ILE A 177 8.99 -10.09 1.98
C ILE A 177 9.80 -9.84 3.25
N THR A 178 10.02 -10.90 4.03
CA THR A 178 10.76 -10.82 5.29
C THR A 178 12.26 -10.72 5.06
N TYR A 179 12.76 -11.49 4.10
CA TYR A 179 14.17 -11.52 3.73
C TYR A 179 14.33 -11.40 2.22
N SER A 180 15.28 -10.58 1.79
CA SER A 180 15.82 -10.57 0.43
C SER A 180 17.34 -10.67 0.50
N VAL A 181 17.97 -11.20 -0.55
CA VAL A 181 19.43 -11.32 -0.65
C VAL A 181 19.88 -10.95 -2.05
N SER A 182 21.18 -10.72 -2.24
CA SER A 182 21.74 -10.55 -3.58
C SER A 182 21.47 -11.81 -4.42
N PRO A 183 21.31 -11.68 -5.74
CA PRO A 183 21.07 -12.82 -6.63
C PRO A 183 22.33 -13.67 -6.87
N THR A 184 23.09 -13.99 -5.83
CA THR A 184 24.23 -14.89 -5.86
C THR A 184 23.83 -16.26 -5.30
N ILE A 185 24.34 -17.34 -5.90
CA ILE A 185 23.97 -18.71 -5.49
C ILE A 185 24.32 -18.98 -4.02
N GLU A 186 25.43 -18.43 -3.54
CA GLU A 186 25.87 -18.60 -2.15
C GLU A 186 24.92 -17.95 -1.14
N GLU A 187 24.48 -16.71 -1.41
CA GLU A 187 23.54 -16.00 -0.54
C GLU A 187 22.16 -16.64 -0.55
N VAL A 188 21.68 -17.07 -1.72
CA VAL A 188 20.42 -17.81 -1.83
C VAL A 188 20.47 -19.11 -1.03
N LYS A 189 21.59 -19.86 -1.08
CA LYS A 189 21.77 -21.08 -0.26
C LYS A 189 21.74 -20.78 1.23
N LYS A 190 22.42 -19.71 1.68
CA LYS A 190 22.42 -19.28 3.09
C LYS A 190 21.01 -18.89 3.55
N LEU A 191 20.28 -18.13 2.73
CA LEU A 191 18.91 -17.74 3.03
C LEU A 191 17.99 -18.96 3.08
N ALA A 192 18.09 -19.87 2.10
CA ALA A 192 17.32 -21.09 2.07
C ALA A 192 17.56 -21.94 3.32
N ALA A 193 18.82 -22.10 3.77
CA ALA A 193 19.11 -22.81 5.00
C ALA A 193 18.44 -22.15 6.24
N LYS A 194 18.46 -20.81 6.31
CA LYS A 194 17.83 -20.05 7.40
C LYS A 194 16.31 -20.20 7.42
N VAL A 195 15.65 -20.09 6.26
CA VAL A 195 14.18 -20.13 6.15
C VAL A 195 13.68 -21.56 6.24
N LEU A 196 14.35 -22.53 5.63
CA LEU A 196 13.88 -23.92 5.60
C LEU A 196 14.10 -24.66 6.92
N ALA A 197 15.17 -24.34 7.67
CA ALA A 197 15.44 -24.99 8.95
C ALA A 197 14.20 -25.07 9.87
N PRO A 198 13.56 -23.96 10.28
CA PRO A 198 12.41 -24.03 11.19
C PRO A 198 11.23 -24.85 10.66
N HIS A 199 11.00 -24.88 9.33
CA HIS A 199 9.81 -25.52 8.76
C HIS A 199 10.02 -27.01 8.39
N PHE A 200 11.26 -27.44 8.15
CA PHE A 200 11.55 -28.75 7.54
C PHE A 200 12.37 -29.70 8.43
N ILE A 201 12.74 -29.31 9.65
CA ILE A 201 13.46 -30.19 10.61
C ILE A 201 12.65 -31.46 10.97
N ASN A 202 11.32 -31.44 10.86
CA ASN A 202 10.44 -32.59 11.16
C ASN A 202 10.26 -33.61 10.01
N LEU A 203 10.95 -33.47 8.88
CA LEU A 203 10.76 -34.39 7.73
C LEU A 203 11.52 -35.71 7.82
N LYS A 204 12.39 -35.91 8.83
CA LYS A 204 13.10 -37.20 8.99
C LYS A 204 12.22 -38.34 9.52
N ASP A 205 10.99 -38.06 10.00
CA ASP A 205 10.11 -39.07 10.62
C ASP A 205 8.83 -39.41 9.83
N LYS A 206 8.58 -38.85 8.64
CA LYS A 206 7.41 -39.23 7.81
C LYS A 206 7.81 -39.98 6.55
N SER A 207 8.51 -41.10 6.73
CA SER A 207 8.38 -42.19 5.77
C SER A 207 7.04 -42.91 6.05
N ARG A 208 6.15 -42.92 5.05
CA ARG A 208 4.89 -43.69 4.98
C ARG A 208 3.70 -43.21 5.85
N SER A 209 2.94 -42.25 5.34
CA SER A 209 1.50 -42.51 5.13
C SER A 209 0.98 -41.61 4.01
N SER A 210 0.30 -42.26 3.08
CA SER A 210 -0.28 -41.76 1.85
C SER A 210 -1.06 -40.45 2.02
N LEU A 211 -0.58 -39.36 1.43
CA LEU A 211 -1.42 -38.22 1.10
C LEU A 211 -2.04 -38.49 -0.28
N GLN A 212 -3.23 -39.09 -0.26
CA GLN A 212 -4.17 -38.93 -1.38
C GLN A 212 -4.69 -37.50 -1.31
N PHE A 213 -4.38 -36.70 -2.33
CA PHE A 213 -5.07 -35.45 -2.57
C PHE A 213 -6.50 -35.78 -3.03
N ARG A 214 -7.48 -35.20 -2.33
CA ARG A 214 -8.89 -35.22 -2.70
C ARG A 214 -9.26 -33.88 -3.31
#